data_AF-A0A3M1VAE9-F1
#
_entry.id   AF-A0A3M1VAE9-F1
#
_cell.length_a   1.000
_cell.length_b   1.000
_cell.length_c   1.000
_cell.angle_alpha   90.00
_cell.angle_beta   90.00
_cell.angle_gamma   90.00
#
_symmetry.space_group_name_H-M   'P 1'
#
loop_
_entity.id
_entity.type
_entity.pdbx_description
1 polymer ?
#
loop_
_entity_poly.entity_id
_entity_poly.type
_entity_poly.pdbx_seq_one_letter_code
_entity_poly.pdbx_strand_id
1 'polypeptide(L)'
;YAAGNRFELYDLADDPDETRDLSDDSGHAAVRLRLQKLLREHLYGTDALFLDGDAFVGLPPYDPPAPDHRDLYLQRGIHWPPPPQEPRPDFA
;
A
#
# COMPACT_ATOMS: atom_id res chain seq x y z
N TYR A 1 6.24 3.08 4.87
CA TYR A 1 5.63 3.39 3.54
C TYR A 1 5.81 4.85 3.12
N ALA A 2 6.13 5.08 1.82
CA ALA A 2 6.38 6.41 1.27
C ALA A 2 5.12 7.30 1.28
N ALA A 3 3.97 6.79 0.84
CA ALA A 3 2.69 7.49 1.02
C ALA A 3 2.31 7.49 2.51
N GLY A 4 2.04 8.67 3.06
CA GLY A 4 1.71 8.85 4.47
C GLY A 4 2.91 8.90 5.42
N ASN A 5 4.14 8.84 4.89
CA ASN A 5 5.38 9.08 5.64
C ASN A 5 5.48 8.27 6.96
N ARG A 6 5.10 6.99 6.92
CA ARG A 6 5.14 6.09 8.07
C ARG A 6 6.43 5.30 8.07
N PHE A 7 7.05 5.19 9.25
CA PHE A 7 8.23 4.36 9.49
C PHE A 7 7.82 3.05 10.14
N GLU A 8 8.58 2.02 9.82
CA GLU A 8 8.48 0.68 10.41
C GLU A 8 9.88 0.29 10.87
N LEU A 9 9.98 -0.41 12.00
CA LEU A 9 11.25 -0.87 12.56
C LEU A 9 11.09 -2.30 13.06
N TYR A 10 11.88 -3.22 12.52
CA TYR A 10 11.83 -4.64 12.86
C TYR A 10 13.19 -5.12 13.38
N ASP A 11 13.16 -6.00 14.37
CA ASP A 11 14.35 -6.74 14.82
C ASP A 11 14.35 -8.10 14.13
N LEU A 12 15.13 -8.25 13.06
CA LEU A 12 15.15 -9.48 12.26
C LEU A 12 15.75 -10.69 13.01
N ALA A 13 16.45 -10.49 14.12
CA ALA A 13 16.97 -11.60 14.90
C ALA A 13 15.86 -12.29 15.71
N ASP A 14 14.96 -11.48 16.29
CA ASP A 14 13.87 -11.94 17.14
C ASP A 14 12.51 -12.01 16.42
N ASP A 15 12.35 -11.30 15.29
CA ASP A 15 11.14 -11.19 14.47
C ASP A 15 11.49 -11.24 12.96
N PRO A 16 11.86 -12.42 12.43
CA PRO A 16 12.25 -12.57 11.02
C PRO A 16 11.08 -12.41 10.03
N ASP A 17 9.85 -12.53 10.51
CA ASP A 17 8.63 -12.40 9.70
C ASP A 17 8.02 -10.98 9.77
N GLU A 18 8.73 -10.03 10.39
CA GLU A 18 8.34 -8.60 10.46
C GLU A 18 6.91 -8.38 11.01
N THR A 19 6.53 -9.19 12.00
CA THR A 19 5.18 -9.18 12.57
C THR A 19 4.98 -8.13 13.66
N ARG A 20 6.08 -7.60 14.21
CA ARG A 20 6.08 -6.69 15.36
C ARG A 20 6.85 -5.42 15.04
N ASP A 21 6.11 -4.38 14.68
CA ASP A 21 6.68 -3.04 14.50
C ASP A 21 7.11 -2.41 15.83
N LEU A 22 8.39 -2.01 15.90
CA LEU A 22 9.05 -1.32 17.01
C LEU A 22 9.17 0.20 16.78
N SER A 23 8.60 0.73 15.70
CA SER A 23 8.79 2.13 15.28
C SER A 23 8.34 3.16 16.33
N ASP A 24 7.35 2.83 17.16
CA ASP A 24 6.81 3.66 18.24
C ASP A 24 7.35 3.27 19.63
N ASP A 25 8.23 2.27 19.73
CA ASP A 25 8.84 1.88 21.00
C ASP A 25 9.95 2.84 21.42
N SER A 26 9.76 3.48 22.57
CA SER A 26 10.72 4.41 23.17
C SER A 26 12.10 3.79 23.43
N GLY A 27 12.16 2.48 23.71
CA GLY A 27 13.42 1.76 23.90
C GLY A 27 14.30 1.73 22.66
N HIS A 28 13.69 1.86 21.48
CA HIS A 28 14.37 1.79 20.19
C HIS A 28 14.52 3.15 19.49
N ALA A 29 14.16 4.26 20.16
CA ALA A 29 14.18 5.60 19.56
C ALA A 29 15.56 6.00 19.02
N ALA A 30 16.65 5.67 19.73
CA ALA A 30 18.01 5.95 19.27
C ALA A 30 18.40 5.13 18.04
N VAL A 31 18.00 3.85 18.00
CA VAL A 31 18.20 2.97 16.84
C VAL A 31 17.42 3.49 15.65
N ARG A 32 16.15 3.85 15.85
CA ARG A 32 15.28 4.43 14.83
C ARG A 32 15.91 5.68 14.21
N LEU A 33 16.39 6.62 15.02
CA LEU A 33 17.04 7.85 14.54
C LEU A 33 18.31 7.57 13.74
N ARG A 34 19.14 6.64 14.20
CA ARG A 34 20.35 6.23 13.48
C ARG A 34 20.00 5.62 12.13
N LEU A 35 19.03 4.72 12.07
CA LEU A 35 18.60 4.06 10.84
C LEU A 35 17.93 5.05 9.88
N GLN A 36 17.12 5.99 10.37
CA GLN A 36 16.56 7.08 9.57
C GLN A 36 17.66 7.93 8.91
N LYS A 37 18.73 8.26 9.66
CA LYS A 37 19.86 9.00 9.10
C LYS A 37 20.55 8.22 7.98
N LEU A 38 20.81 6.93 8.19
CA LEU A 38 21.41 6.06 7.17
C LEU A 38 20.50 5.91 5.94
N LEU A 39 19.19 5.69 6.15
CA LEU A 39 18.21 5.59 5.08
C LEU A 39 18.26 6.83 4.20
N ARG A 40 18.26 8.02 4.80
CA ARG A 40 18.35 9.30 4.09
C ARG A 40 19.61 9.43 3.24
N GLU A 41 20.76 9.00 3.75
CA GLU A 41 22.05 9.02 3.02
C GLU A 41 22.06 8.06 1.80
N HIS A 42 21.11 7.13 1.77
CA HIS A 42 20.96 6.12 0.72
C HIS A 42 19.67 6.26 -0.12
N LEU A 43 18.98 7.40 -0.05
CA LEU A 43 17.89 7.71 -0.99
C LEU A 43 18.48 8.26 -2.30
N TYR A 44 18.08 7.66 -3.43
CA TYR A 44 18.59 8.02 -4.75
C TYR A 44 17.44 8.12 -5.77
N GLY A 45 17.69 8.82 -6.88
CA GLY A 45 16.72 8.90 -7.98
C GLY A 45 15.37 9.48 -7.53
N THR A 46 14.29 8.75 -7.82
CA THR A 46 12.92 9.16 -7.46
C THR A 46 12.67 9.20 -5.96
N ASP A 47 13.44 8.45 -5.16
CA ASP A 47 13.24 8.39 -3.71
C ASP A 47 13.71 9.68 -3.03
N ALA A 48 14.54 10.49 -3.69
CA ALA A 48 14.89 11.83 -3.23
C ALA A 48 13.67 12.74 -3.09
N LEU A 49 12.56 12.44 -3.79
CA LEU A 49 11.29 13.15 -3.64
C LEU A 49 10.62 12.92 -2.29
N PHE A 50 11.07 11.93 -1.51
CA PHE A 50 10.54 11.67 -0.17
C PHE A 50 11.12 12.60 0.89
N LEU A 51 12.08 13.45 0.52
CA LEU A 51 12.77 14.39 1.40
C LEU A 51 12.39 15.84 1.05
N ASP A 52 12.22 16.65 2.09
CA ASP A 52 12.27 18.12 2.01
C ASP A 52 13.40 18.59 2.94
N GLY A 53 14.56 18.85 2.35
CA GLY A 53 15.79 19.10 3.10
C GLY A 53 16.19 17.92 3.98
N ASP A 54 16.17 18.13 5.30
CA ASP A 54 16.50 17.12 6.30
C ASP A 54 15.30 16.28 6.75
N ALA A 55 14.08 16.67 6.37
CA ALA A 55 12.85 16.03 6.82
C ALA A 55 12.35 15.00 5.80
N PHE A 56 11.88 13.86 6.30
CA PHE A 56 11.10 12.94 5.50
C PHE A 56 9.68 13.50 5.37
N VAL A 57 9.23 13.71 4.14
CA VAL A 57 7.87 14.18 3.80
C VAL A 57 7.04 13.10 3.12
N GLY A 58 7.70 12.07 2.58
CA GLY A 58 7.03 10.98 1.87
C GLY A 58 6.40 11.44 0.56
N LEU A 59 5.39 10.72 0.10
CA LEU A 59 4.59 11.06 -1.06
C LEU A 59 3.16 11.45 -0.65
N PRO A 60 2.49 12.30 -1.44
CA PRO A 60 1.07 12.53 -1.28
C PRO A 60 0.30 11.21 -1.41
N PRO A 61 -0.84 11.08 -0.73
CA PRO A 61 -1.73 9.94 -0.93
C PRO A 61 -2.13 9.84 -2.40
N TYR A 62 -2.08 8.62 -2.94
CA TYR A 62 -2.53 8.32 -4.28
C TYR A 62 -3.99 7.89 -4.23
N ASP A 63 -4.87 8.65 -4.90
CA ASP A 63 -6.23 8.21 -5.16
C ASP A 63 -6.23 7.37 -6.45
N PRO A 64 -6.35 6.03 -6.35
CA PRO A 64 -6.45 5.22 -7.55
C PRO A 64 -7.71 5.59 -8.33
N PRO A 65 -7.67 5.59 -9.67
CA PRO A 65 -8.88 5.77 -10.47
C PRO A 65 -9.88 4.68 -10.09
N ALA A 66 -11.18 5.02 -10.20
CA ALA A 66 -12.23 4.03 -10.01
C ALA A 66 -11.95 2.82 -10.90
N PRO A 67 -12.02 1.59 -10.36
CA PRO A 67 -11.72 0.40 -11.14
C PRO A 67 -12.59 0.34 -12.40
N ASP A 68 -11.95 0.33 -13.57
CA ASP A 68 -12.62 0.06 -14.83
C ASP A 68 -12.88 -1.45 -14.89
N HIS A 69 -13.99 -1.89 -14.31
CA HIS A 69 -14.37 -3.31 -14.26
C HIS A 69 -14.72 -3.90 -15.64
N ARG A 70 -14.55 -3.16 -16.75
CA ARG A 70 -14.93 -3.61 -18.11
C ARG A 70 -14.27 -4.92 -18.54
N ASP A 71 -13.08 -5.22 -18.03
CA ASP A 71 -12.32 -6.45 -18.26
C ASP A 71 -12.68 -7.60 -17.31
N LEU A 72 -13.37 -7.32 -16.20
CA LEU A 72 -13.81 -8.30 -15.20
C LEU A 72 -15.31 -8.63 -15.26
N TYR A 73 -16.12 -7.80 -15.93
CA TYR A 73 -17.49 -8.18 -16.25
C TYR A 73 -17.48 -9.40 -17.19
N LEU A 74 -18.29 -10.41 -16.90
CA LEU A 74 -18.39 -11.70 -17.61
C LEU A 74 -17.29 -12.75 -17.34
N GLN A 75 -16.27 -12.47 -16.52
CA GLN A 75 -15.29 -13.50 -16.13
C GLN A 75 -15.86 -14.57 -15.20
N ARG A 76 -16.92 -14.24 -14.47
CA ARG A 76 -17.78 -15.21 -13.83
C ARG A 76 -19.08 -15.19 -14.62
N GLY A 77 -19.46 -16.35 -15.16
CA GLY A 77 -20.74 -16.54 -15.85
C GLY A 77 -21.92 -16.13 -14.97
N ILE A 78 -23.15 -16.36 -15.45
CA ILE A 78 -24.38 -16.02 -14.72
C ILE A 78 -24.25 -16.49 -13.26
N HIS A 79 -24.13 -15.55 -12.33
CA HIS A 79 -24.10 -15.86 -10.91
C HIS A 79 -25.40 -16.58 -10.53
N TRP A 80 -25.29 -17.56 -9.63
CA TRP A 80 -26.47 -18.17 -9.03
C TRP A 80 -26.97 -17.29 -7.87
N PRO A 81 -28.29 -17.08 -7.71
CA PRO A 81 -29.36 -17.53 -8.59
C PRO A 81 -29.40 -16.71 -9.89
N PRO A 82 -29.80 -17.34 -11.01
CA PRO A 82 -29.89 -16.62 -12.28
C PRO A 82 -30.89 -15.46 -12.15
N PRO A 83 -30.64 -14.33 -12.84
CA PRO A 83 -31.61 -13.25 -12.90
C PRO A 83 -32.92 -13.79 -13.50
N PRO A 84 -34.08 -13.24 -13.09
CA PRO A 84 -35.38 -13.64 -13.63
C PRO A 84 -35.36 -13.58 -15.17
N GLN A 85 -35.70 -14.68 -15.83
CA GLN A 85 -35.82 -14.68 -17.28
C GLN A 85 -37.14 -14.02 -17.68
N GLU A 86 -37.06 -12.92 -18.41
CA GLU A 86 -38.23 -12.36 -19.07
C GLU A 86 -38.70 -13.34 -20.16
N PRO A 87 -40.01 -13.58 -20.32
CA PRO A 87 -40.52 -14.43 -21.38
C PRO A 87 -40.12 -13.83 -22.73
N ARG A 88 -39.54 -14.68 -23.59
CA ARG A 88 -39.14 -14.29 -24.94
C ARG A 88 -40.39 -13.87 -25.72
N PRO A 89 -40.41 -12.70 -26.37
CA PRO A 89 -41.56 -12.31 -27.19
C PRO A 89 -41.65 -13.26 -28.38
N ASP A 90 -42.84 -13.83 -28.58
CA ASP A 90 -43.17 -14.62 -29.76
C ASP A 90 -43.13 -13.71 -30.98
N PHE A 91 -42.11 -13.87 -31.82
CA PHE A 91 -42.12 -13.29 -33.15
C PHE A 91 -42.97 -14.21 -34.03
N ALA A 92 -44.22 -13.79 -34.26
CA ALA A 92 -45.11 -14.34 -35.29
C ALA A 92 -44.75 -13.82 -36.69
#